data_AF-A0A0Q9WX54-F1
#
_entry.id   AF-A0A0Q9WX54-F1
#
_cell.length_a   1.000
_cell.length_b   1.000
_cell.length_c   1.000
_cell.angle_alpha   90.00
_cell.angle_beta   90.00
_cell.angle_gamma   90.00
#
_symmetry.space_group_name_H-M   'P 1'
#
loop_
_entity.id
_entity.type
_entity.pdbx_description
1 polymer ?
#
loop_
_entity_poly.entity_id
_entity_poly.type
_entity_poly.pdbx_seq_one_letter_code
_entity_poly.pdbx_strand_id
1 'polypeptide(L)'
;MASLGVRRMNQPLGIRVCCCRICTCINFGFVLSPGGLLKLMQLGLATLCEGLLIRYGVPYADSIGQALTSFLATTGHCFTTTGILLLCYCFSDKSYGLIRQSLFETLFHGLASCMYFSSASYMGFACVVWLHPQFLVRPGFWAYPAMTAAYYMGYAAGLLHAIDAYLSFNLFSPDELNYATT
;
A
#
# COMPACT_ATOMS: atom_id res chain seq x y z
N MET A 1 29.32 -7.87 -14.77
CA MET A 1 28.80 -9.23 -14.52
C MET A 1 27.28 -9.13 -14.39
N ALA A 2 26.57 -9.39 -15.49
CA ALA A 2 25.12 -9.32 -15.56
C ALA A 2 24.53 -10.71 -15.29
N SER A 3 23.80 -10.88 -14.19
CA SER A 3 22.87 -12.00 -13.99
C SER A 3 21.94 -11.71 -12.82
N LEU A 4 20.91 -10.91 -13.07
CA LEU A 4 19.66 -10.98 -12.33
C LEU A 4 18.59 -11.21 -13.37
N GLY A 5 18.26 -12.49 -13.54
CA GLY A 5 17.60 -13.02 -14.71
C GLY A 5 16.25 -12.36 -14.98
N VAL A 6 16.14 -11.83 -16.20
CA VAL A 6 14.87 -11.76 -16.93
C VAL A 6 14.39 -13.20 -17.09
N ARG A 7 13.68 -13.70 -16.08
CA ARG A 7 13.02 -14.99 -16.14
C ARG A 7 11.88 -14.84 -17.14
N ARG A 8 12.11 -15.24 -18.41
CA ARG A 8 11.02 -15.48 -19.37
C ARG A 8 10.08 -16.49 -18.71
N MET A 9 8.98 -16.02 -18.13
CA MET A 9 7.90 -16.87 -17.66
C MET A 9 7.16 -17.41 -18.89
N ASN A 10 7.70 -18.49 -19.44
CA ASN A 10 7.00 -19.33 -20.40
C ASN A 10 6.15 -20.34 -19.61
N GLN A 11 5.03 -19.88 -19.04
CA GLN A 11 4.01 -20.76 -18.46
C GLN A 11 2.63 -20.42 -19.06
N PRO A 12 1.79 -21.45 -19.34
CA PRO A 12 0.51 -21.24 -20.02
C PRO A 12 -0.45 -20.43 -19.14
N LEU A 13 -0.79 -19.22 -19.58
CA LEU A 13 -1.70 -18.30 -18.91
C LEU A 13 -3.16 -18.77 -18.98
N GLY A 14 -3.82 -18.91 -17.83
CA GLY A 14 -5.29 -18.91 -17.72
C GLY A 14 -5.90 -20.12 -17.00
N ILE A 15 -6.96 -19.84 -16.22
CA ILE A 15 -7.82 -20.83 -15.56
C ILE A 15 -8.87 -21.29 -16.58
N ARG A 16 -8.98 -22.60 -16.83
CA ARG A 16 -10.04 -23.17 -17.68
C ARG A 16 -11.34 -23.27 -16.90
N VAL A 17 -12.37 -22.53 -17.30
CA VAL A 17 -13.75 -22.76 -16.86
C VAL A 17 -14.62 -23.07 -18.08
N CYS A 18 -15.00 -24.34 -18.18
CA CYS A 18 -15.97 -24.94 -19.12
C CYS A 18 -15.72 -24.76 -20.63
N CYS A 19 -16.00 -23.60 -21.25
CA CYS A 19 -15.87 -23.42 -22.72
C CYS A 19 -15.26 -22.07 -23.17
N CYS A 20 -15.00 -21.13 -22.25
CA CYS A 20 -14.43 -19.82 -22.55
C CYS A 20 -13.19 -19.59 -21.66
N ARG A 21 -12.11 -19.06 -22.24
CA ARG A 21 -10.92 -18.66 -21.48
C ARG A 21 -11.18 -17.27 -20.89
N ILE A 22 -11.74 -17.23 -19.69
CA ILE A 22 -11.93 -15.99 -18.94
C ILE A 22 -10.60 -15.70 -18.22
N CYS A 23 -10.16 -14.43 -18.20
CA CYS A 23 -8.89 -14.01 -17.59
C CYS A 23 -7.60 -14.51 -18.28
N THR A 24 -7.58 -14.64 -19.61
CA THR A 24 -6.33 -14.92 -20.37
C THR A 24 -5.27 -13.81 -20.26
N CYS A 25 -5.71 -12.61 -19.85
CA CYS A 25 -4.89 -11.41 -19.71
C CYS A 25 -4.31 -11.24 -18.30
N ILE A 26 -4.72 -12.06 -17.32
CA ILE A 26 -4.27 -11.94 -15.93
C ILE A 26 -3.06 -12.84 -15.74
N ASN A 27 -1.89 -12.22 -15.63
CA ASN A 27 -0.67 -12.93 -15.28
C ASN A 27 -0.64 -13.24 -13.77
N PHE A 28 -1.28 -14.32 -13.34
CA PHE A 28 -1.21 -14.80 -11.95
C PHE A 28 0.23 -15.06 -11.48
N GLY A 29 1.16 -15.31 -12.41
CA GLY A 29 2.60 -15.42 -12.11
C GLY A 29 3.20 -14.10 -11.61
N PHE A 30 2.63 -12.96 -12.01
CA PHE A 30 3.08 -11.64 -11.57
C PHE A 30 2.56 -11.28 -10.17
N VAL A 31 1.32 -11.67 -9.84
CA VAL A 31 0.70 -11.45 -8.52
C VAL A 31 1.49 -12.19 -7.42
N LEU A 32 2.03 -13.37 -7.72
CA LEU A 32 2.93 -14.12 -6.84
C LEU A 32 4.41 -13.70 -6.94
N SER A 33 4.76 -12.73 -7.79
CA SER A 33 6.13 -12.20 -7.84
C SER A 33 6.44 -11.39 -6.56
N PRO A 34 7.71 -11.26 -6.15
CA PRO A 34 8.06 -10.51 -4.95
C PRO A 34 7.59 -9.05 -4.99
N GLY A 35 7.54 -8.43 -6.17
CA GLY A 35 7.01 -7.06 -6.33
C GLY A 35 5.49 -6.99 -6.24
N GLY A 36 4.79 -7.97 -6.81
CA GLY A 36 3.32 -8.07 -6.73
C GLY A 36 2.86 -8.33 -5.29
N LEU A 37 3.56 -9.21 -4.57
CA LEU A 37 3.27 -9.53 -3.18
C LEU A 37 3.42 -8.30 -2.26
N LEU A 38 4.42 -7.46 -2.50
CA LEU A 38 4.65 -6.26 -1.70
C LEU A 38 3.51 -5.24 -1.86
N LYS A 39 3.01 -5.05 -3.09
CA LYS A 39 1.83 -4.22 -3.37
C LYS A 39 0.54 -4.81 -2.80
N LEU A 40 0.38 -6.13 -2.84
CA LEU A 40 -0.74 -6.81 -2.19
C LEU A 40 -0.72 -6.60 -0.67
N MET A 41 0.46 -6.66 -0.03
CA MET A 41 0.58 -6.41 1.40
C MET A 41 0.23 -4.95 1.75
N GLN A 42 0.66 -3.98 0.94
CA GLN A 42 0.27 -2.58 1.09
C GLN A 42 -1.24 -2.39 0.94
N LEU A 43 -1.85 -2.98 -0.08
CA LEU A 43 -3.30 -2.93 -0.31
C LEU A 43 -4.07 -3.61 0.82
N GLY A 44 -3.58 -4.74 1.33
CA GLY A 44 -4.15 -5.45 2.47
C GLY A 44 -4.11 -4.63 3.75
N LEU A 45 -2.97 -3.98 4.04
CA LEU A 45 -2.87 -3.12 5.22
C LEU A 45 -3.73 -1.86 5.09
N ALA A 46 -3.82 -1.27 3.90
CA ALA A 46 -4.70 -0.13 3.64
C ALA A 46 -6.17 -0.50 3.87
N THR A 47 -6.64 -1.65 3.33
CA THR A 47 -8.02 -2.12 3.53
C THR A 47 -8.32 -2.48 4.98
N LEU A 48 -7.38 -3.07 5.71
CA LEU A 48 -7.52 -3.35 7.14
C LEU A 48 -7.59 -2.06 7.96
N CYS A 49 -6.72 -1.08 7.70
CA CYS A 49 -6.76 0.23 8.36
C CYS A 49 -8.09 0.92 8.09
N GLU A 50 -8.51 1.00 6.84
CA GLU A 50 -9.76 1.63 6.41
C GLU A 50 -10.99 0.92 7.01
N GLY A 51 -10.97 -0.42 7.06
CA GLY A 51 -12.03 -1.21 7.70
C GLY A 51 -12.17 -0.92 9.20
N LEU A 52 -11.05 -0.80 9.93
CA LEU A 52 -11.07 -0.42 11.34
C LEU A 52 -11.55 1.02 11.53
N LEU A 53 -11.03 1.95 10.72
CA LEU A 53 -11.41 3.37 10.71
C LEU A 53 -12.91 3.56 10.49
N ILE A 54 -13.49 2.86 9.51
CA ILE A 54 -14.93 2.97 9.20
C ILE A 54 -15.78 2.33 10.30
N ARG A 55 -15.42 1.12 10.75
CA ARG A 55 -16.27 0.36 11.67
C ARG A 55 -16.19 0.85 13.12
N TYR A 56 -15.01 1.27 13.55
CA TYR A 56 -14.76 1.67 14.94
C TYR A 56 -14.45 3.16 15.10
N GLY A 57 -13.99 3.86 14.06
CA GLY A 57 -13.61 5.27 14.14
C GLY A 57 -14.74 6.24 13.79
N VAL A 58 -15.48 5.98 12.70
CA VAL A 58 -16.60 6.84 12.23
C VAL A 58 -17.68 7.08 13.29
N PRO A 59 -18.10 6.10 14.12
CA PRO A 59 -19.05 6.36 15.20
C PRO A 59 -18.57 7.37 16.25
N TYR A 60 -17.26 7.65 16.30
CA TYR A 60 -16.62 8.60 17.20
C TYR A 60 -15.95 9.75 16.42
N ALA A 61 -16.36 9.99 15.18
CA ALA A 61 -15.83 11.04 14.32
C ALA A 61 -15.93 12.43 14.98
N ASP A 62 -16.98 12.70 15.75
CA ASP A 62 -17.15 13.97 16.46
C ASP A 62 -16.10 14.19 17.57
N SER A 63 -15.61 13.10 18.19
CA SER A 63 -14.59 13.17 19.24
C SER A 63 -13.16 13.16 18.69
N ILE A 64 -12.91 12.36 17.64
CA ILE A 64 -11.57 12.25 17.03
C ILE A 64 -11.32 13.42 16.06
N GLY A 65 -12.37 13.92 15.41
CA GLY A 65 -12.34 15.04 14.49
C GLY A 65 -11.45 14.80 13.28
N GLN A 66 -10.63 15.79 12.96
CA GLN A 66 -9.79 15.84 11.75
C GLN A 66 -8.71 14.74 11.70
N ALA A 67 -8.33 14.16 12.83
CA ALA A 67 -7.37 13.06 12.86
C ALA A 67 -7.93 11.80 12.18
N LEU A 68 -9.25 11.56 12.30
CA LEU A 68 -9.92 10.48 11.61
C LEU A 68 -9.94 10.74 10.11
N THR A 69 -10.44 11.90 9.69
CA THR A 69 -10.62 12.24 8.28
C THR A 69 -9.30 12.26 7.51
N SER A 70 -8.23 12.83 8.10
CA SER A 70 -6.90 12.85 7.48
C SER A 70 -6.31 11.46 7.30
N PHE A 71 -6.49 10.57 8.29
CA PHE A 71 -6.00 9.20 8.19
C PHE A 71 -6.81 8.37 7.18
N LEU A 72 -8.15 8.54 7.16
CA LEU A 72 -9.06 7.89 6.20
C LEU A 72 -8.79 8.32 4.75
N ALA A 73 -8.53 9.63 4.54
CA ALA A 73 -8.13 10.14 3.24
C ALA A 73 -6.78 9.57 2.79
N THR A 74 -5.80 9.54 3.69
CA THR A 74 -4.47 8.98 3.39
C THR A 74 -4.56 7.51 2.97
N THR A 75 -5.28 6.69 3.75
CA THR A 75 -5.47 5.25 3.43
C THR A 75 -6.23 5.06 2.12
N GLY A 76 -7.29 5.84 1.87
CA GLY A 76 -8.08 5.75 0.64
C GLY A 76 -7.30 6.15 -0.61
N HIS A 77 -6.49 7.21 -0.54
CA HIS A 77 -5.59 7.59 -1.64
C HIS A 77 -4.56 6.50 -1.93
N CYS A 78 -3.94 5.94 -0.90
CA CYS A 78 -2.95 4.88 -1.07
C CYS A 78 -3.60 3.58 -1.59
N PHE A 79 -4.80 3.24 -1.14
CA PHE A 79 -5.58 2.10 -1.62
C PHE A 79 -5.90 2.24 -3.10
N THR A 80 -6.47 3.37 -3.51
CA THR A 80 -6.88 3.60 -4.91
C THR A 80 -5.68 3.59 -5.86
N THR A 81 -4.61 4.31 -5.54
CA THR A 81 -3.43 4.35 -6.44
C THR A 81 -2.70 3.00 -6.48
N THR A 82 -2.50 2.33 -5.35
CA THR A 82 -1.84 1.00 -5.34
C THR A 82 -2.71 -0.03 -6.06
N GLY A 83 -4.03 0.05 -5.93
CA GLY A 83 -4.98 -0.79 -6.65
C GLY A 83 -4.93 -0.57 -8.17
N ILE A 84 -4.85 0.69 -8.63
CA ILE A 84 -4.69 1.01 -10.05
C ILE A 84 -3.36 0.47 -10.58
N LEU A 85 -2.25 0.69 -9.87
CA LEU A 85 -0.94 0.17 -10.26
C LEU A 85 -0.93 -1.36 -10.36
N LEU A 86 -1.51 -2.04 -9.38
CA LEU A 86 -1.64 -3.49 -9.38
C LEU A 86 -2.49 -3.98 -10.55
N LEU A 87 -3.60 -3.30 -10.84
CA LEU A 87 -4.46 -3.61 -11.99
C LEU A 87 -3.70 -3.41 -13.30
N CYS A 88 -2.98 -2.31 -13.47
CA CYS A 88 -2.14 -2.06 -14.65
C CYS A 88 -1.07 -3.14 -14.84
N TYR A 89 -0.47 -3.62 -13.75
CA TYR A 89 0.52 -4.70 -13.80
C TYR A 89 -0.09 -6.07 -14.09
N CYS A 90 -1.31 -6.33 -13.63
CA CYS A 90 -2.02 -7.55 -13.95
C CYS A 90 -2.34 -7.67 -15.44
N PHE A 91 -2.61 -6.56 -16.14
CA PHE A 91 -3.00 -6.56 -17.55
C PHE A 91 -1.83 -6.53 -18.55
N SER A 92 -0.64 -6.03 -18.17
CA SER A 92 0.45 -5.81 -19.12
C SER A 92 1.84 -5.94 -18.50
N ASP A 93 2.55 -7.03 -18.82
CA ASP A 93 3.96 -7.25 -18.44
C ASP A 93 4.91 -6.19 -19.04
N LYS A 94 4.56 -5.65 -20.21
CA LYS A 94 5.31 -4.56 -20.86
C LYS A 94 5.23 -3.28 -20.04
N SER A 95 4.07 -2.98 -19.46
CA SER A 95 3.84 -1.78 -18.65
C SER A 95 4.58 -1.85 -17.31
N TYR A 96 4.75 -3.05 -16.75
CA TYR A 96 5.48 -3.24 -15.51
C TYR A 96 6.94 -2.75 -15.55
N GLY A 97 7.68 -3.05 -16.63
CA GLY A 97 9.06 -2.59 -16.77
C GLY A 97 9.17 -1.07 -16.85
N LEU A 98 8.32 -0.43 -17.66
CA LEU A 98 8.35 1.02 -17.87
C LEU A 98 7.90 1.81 -16.62
N ILE A 99 6.84 1.35 -15.95
CA ILE A 99 6.28 2.08 -14.81
C ILE A 99 7.17 1.90 -13.57
N ARG A 100 7.76 0.71 -13.36
CA ARG A 100 8.65 0.46 -12.21
C ARG A 100 9.95 1.27 -12.27
N GLN A 101 10.39 1.67 -13.47
CA GLN A 101 11.51 2.59 -13.67
C GLN A 101 11.09 4.06 -13.67
N SER A 102 9.81 4.37 -13.45
CA SER A 102 9.35 5.76 -13.46
C SER A 102 9.65 6.48 -12.14
N LEU A 103 10.05 7.75 -12.25
CA LEU A 103 10.13 8.67 -11.11
C LEU A 103 8.77 8.86 -10.43
N PHE A 104 7.67 8.63 -11.16
CA PHE A 104 6.32 8.72 -10.62
C PHE A 104 6.08 7.71 -9.48
N GLU A 105 6.52 6.46 -9.64
CA GLU A 105 6.28 5.42 -8.63
C GLU A 105 7.11 5.64 -7.35
N THR A 106 8.38 6.04 -7.50
CA THR A 106 9.24 6.39 -6.36
C THR A 106 8.70 7.58 -5.56
N LEU A 107 8.33 8.67 -6.25
CA LEU A 107 7.79 9.87 -5.62
C LEU A 107 6.43 9.62 -4.97
N PHE A 108 5.55 8.87 -5.64
CA PHE A 108 4.24 8.55 -5.10
C PHE A 108 4.34 7.74 -3.80
N HIS A 109 5.13 6.66 -3.80
CA HIS A 109 5.30 5.84 -2.60
C HIS A 109 6.10 6.57 -1.51
N GLY A 110 7.04 7.44 -1.87
CA GLY A 110 7.73 8.33 -0.94
C GLY A 110 6.77 9.29 -0.24
N LEU A 111 5.94 10.02 -1.00
CA LEU A 111 4.93 10.93 -0.45
C LEU A 111 3.89 10.19 0.39
N ALA A 112 3.43 9.03 -0.08
CA ALA A 112 2.52 8.17 0.68
C ALA A 112 3.10 7.78 2.04
N SER A 113 4.39 7.44 2.11
CA SER A 113 5.04 7.11 3.39
C SER A 113 5.04 8.30 4.36
N CYS A 114 5.37 9.51 3.89
CA CYS A 114 5.36 10.73 4.70
C CYS A 114 3.96 11.05 5.22
N MET A 115 2.94 10.91 4.36
CA MET A 115 1.54 11.11 4.74
C MET A 115 1.08 10.06 5.76
N TYR A 116 1.44 8.79 5.59
CA TYR A 116 1.14 7.74 6.56
C TYR A 116 1.77 8.01 7.92
N PHE A 117 3.07 8.38 7.96
CA PHE A 117 3.74 8.73 9.22
C PHE A 117 3.07 9.91 9.91
N SER A 118 2.74 10.97 9.15
CA SER A 118 2.11 12.18 9.69
C SER A 118 0.70 11.90 10.22
N SER A 119 -0.13 11.25 9.43
CA SER A 119 -1.51 10.91 9.79
C SER A 119 -1.57 9.88 10.93
N ALA A 120 -0.68 8.88 10.96
CA ALA A 120 -0.57 7.92 12.06
C ALA A 120 -0.11 8.58 13.36
N SER A 121 0.83 9.53 13.31
CA SER A 121 1.25 10.33 14.47
C SER A 121 0.10 11.15 15.02
N TYR A 122 -0.64 11.84 14.14
CA TYR A 122 -1.77 12.66 14.53
C TYR A 122 -2.92 11.84 15.11
N MET A 123 -3.23 10.69 14.50
CA MET A 123 -4.21 9.73 15.02
C MET A 123 -3.78 9.15 16.38
N GLY A 124 -2.50 8.82 16.55
CA GLY A 124 -1.95 8.34 17.83
C GLY A 124 -2.12 9.36 18.94
N PHE A 125 -1.78 10.63 18.68
CA PHE A 125 -2.02 11.72 19.62
C PHE A 125 -3.51 11.87 19.96
N ALA A 126 -4.38 11.85 18.95
CA ALA A 126 -5.82 11.96 19.16
C ALA A 126 -6.39 10.79 19.99
N CYS A 127 -5.89 9.57 19.79
CA CYS A 127 -6.32 8.41 20.56
C CYS A 127 -5.97 8.54 22.05
N VAL A 128 -4.76 9.04 22.36
CA VAL A 128 -4.30 9.22 23.74
C VAL A 128 -5.04 10.36 24.44
N VAL A 129 -5.30 11.46 23.76
CA VAL A 129 -5.96 12.63 24.37
C VAL A 129 -7.47 12.43 24.48
N TRP A 130 -8.14 11.93 23.45
CA TRP A 130 -9.60 11.93 23.36
C TRP A 130 -10.23 10.57 23.71
N LEU A 131 -9.66 9.45 23.25
CA LEU A 131 -10.25 8.12 23.46
C LEU A 131 -9.79 7.44 24.75
N HIS A 132 -8.54 7.65 25.18
CA HIS A 132 -8.02 7.08 26.42
C HIS A 132 -8.86 7.42 27.67
N PRO A 133 -9.26 8.69 27.93
CA PRO A 133 -10.11 8.98 29.09
C PRO A 133 -11.48 8.30 28.99
N GLN A 134 -12.04 8.17 27.80
CA GLN A 134 -13.33 7.49 27.61
C GLN A 134 -13.23 5.98 27.86
N PHE A 135 -12.08 5.37 27.53
CA PHE A 135 -11.80 3.97 27.80
C PHE A 135 -11.71 3.67 29.31
N LEU A 136 -11.14 4.59 30.10
CA LEU A 136 -11.05 4.43 31.56
C LEU A 136 -12.39 4.56 32.27
N VAL A 137 -13.31 5.37 31.72
CA VAL A 137 -14.62 5.63 32.33
C VAL A 137 -15.67 4.61 31.89
N ARG A 138 -15.62 4.12 30.64
CA ARG A 138 -16.61 3.20 30.06
C ARG A 138 -16.03 1.79 29.87
N PRO A 139 -16.37 0.80 30.73
CA PRO A 139 -15.91 -0.57 30.53
C PRO A 139 -16.47 -1.15 29.22
N GLY A 140 -15.61 -1.78 28.41
CA GLY A 140 -15.98 -2.38 27.12
C GLY A 140 -15.87 -1.46 25.90
N PHE A 141 -15.15 -0.33 26.01
CA PHE A 141 -14.94 0.58 24.88
C PHE A 141 -13.91 0.06 23.86
N TRP A 142 -14.36 -0.72 22.88
CA TRP A 142 -13.50 -1.36 21.86
C TRP A 142 -12.89 -0.41 20.82
N ALA A 143 -13.33 0.84 20.76
CA ALA A 143 -12.82 1.80 19.77
C ALA A 143 -11.38 2.25 20.09
N TYR A 144 -11.01 2.41 21.36
CA TYR A 144 -9.63 2.76 21.75
C TYR A 144 -8.58 1.74 21.31
N PRO A 145 -8.70 0.43 21.62
CA PRO A 145 -7.74 -0.55 21.14
C PRO A 145 -7.79 -0.73 19.60
N ALA A 146 -8.98 -0.59 18.98
CA ALA A 146 -9.10 -0.67 17.52
C ALA A 146 -8.38 0.48 16.80
N MET A 147 -8.57 1.73 17.26
CA MET A 147 -7.85 2.89 16.70
C MET A 147 -6.35 2.83 17.00
N THR A 148 -5.99 2.27 18.16
CA THR A 148 -4.60 2.02 18.51
C THR A 148 -3.92 1.07 17.52
N ALA A 149 -4.57 -0.06 17.22
CA ALA A 149 -4.11 -0.98 16.18
C ALA A 149 -4.05 -0.30 14.80
N ALA A 150 -5.04 0.54 14.47
CA ALA A 150 -5.10 1.22 13.18
C ALA A 150 -3.89 2.14 12.94
N TYR A 151 -3.48 2.97 13.91
CA TYR A 151 -2.32 3.84 13.71
C TYR A 151 -0.99 3.05 13.69
N TYR A 152 -0.85 1.98 14.48
CA TYR A 152 0.33 1.10 14.40
C TYR A 152 0.43 0.41 13.03
N MET A 153 -0.68 -0.07 12.48
CA MET A 153 -0.71 -0.60 11.12
C MET A 153 -0.45 0.49 10.08
N GLY A 154 -0.87 1.73 10.32
CA GLY A 154 -0.52 2.89 9.51
C GLY A 154 0.99 3.14 9.45
N TYR A 155 1.68 3.04 10.58
CA TYR A 155 3.15 3.11 10.62
C TYR A 155 3.80 1.97 9.82
N ALA A 156 3.29 0.75 9.94
CA ALA A 156 3.76 -0.39 9.15
C ALA A 156 3.52 -0.21 7.64
N ALA A 157 2.36 0.33 7.26
CA ALA A 157 2.04 0.65 5.87
C ALA A 157 2.95 1.76 5.32
N GLY A 158 3.23 2.79 6.13
CA GLY A 158 4.19 3.85 5.80
C GLY A 158 5.60 3.29 5.55
N LEU A 159 6.08 2.39 6.41
CA LEU A 159 7.36 1.71 6.22
C LEU A 159 7.39 0.86 4.94
N LEU A 160 6.32 0.12 4.64
CA LEU A 160 6.25 -0.67 3.41
C LEU A 160 6.27 0.20 2.15
N HIS A 161 5.57 1.34 2.16
CA HIS A 161 5.65 2.30 1.07
C HIS A 161 7.06 2.92 0.94
N ALA A 162 7.74 3.19 2.05
CA ALA A 162 9.12 3.68 2.03
C ALA A 162 10.10 2.64 1.47
N ILE A 163 9.95 1.37 1.84
CA ILE A 163 10.76 0.27 1.29
C ILE A 163 10.53 0.13 -0.23
N ASP A 164 9.28 0.22 -0.68
CA ASP A 164 8.96 0.17 -2.11
C ASP A 164 9.53 1.37 -2.88
N ALA A 165 9.49 2.56 -2.29
CA ALA A 165 10.13 3.75 -2.85
C ALA A 165 11.65 3.57 -2.97
N TYR A 166 12.28 2.97 -1.95
CA TYR A 166 13.72 2.70 -1.97
C TYR A 166 14.11 1.64 -3.01
N LEU A 167 13.34 0.56 -3.12
CA LEU A 167 13.57 -0.49 -4.11
C LEU A 167 13.39 0.00 -5.55
N SER A 168 12.42 0.90 -5.79
CA SER A 168 12.23 1.53 -7.10
C SER A 168 13.32 2.56 -7.41
N PHE A 169 13.79 3.31 -6.41
CA PHE A 169 14.91 4.24 -6.57
C PHE A 169 16.22 3.53 -6.94
N ASN A 170 16.53 2.43 -6.24
CA ASN A 170 17.69 1.60 -6.54
C ASN A 170 17.62 0.92 -7.91
N LEU A 171 16.42 0.76 -8.50
CA LEU A 171 16.25 0.26 -9.86
C LEU A 171 16.41 1.37 -10.90
N PHE A 172 16.10 2.62 -10.54
CA PHE A 172 16.25 3.79 -11.40
C PHE A 172 17.71 4.29 -11.50
N SER A 173 18.44 4.39 -10.39
CA SER A 173 19.84 4.85 -10.38
C SER A 173 20.87 4.04 -11.22
N PRO A 174 20.77 2.70 -11.43
CA PRO A 174 21.73 1.98 -12.27
C PRO A 174 21.66 2.36 -13.75
N ASP A 175 20.60 3.01 -14.21
CA ASP A 175 20.51 3.51 -15.59
C ASP A 175 21.39 4.77 -15.78
N GLU A 176 21.44 5.71 -14.82
CA GLU A 176 22.30 6.91 -14.92
C GLU A 176 23.81 6.58 -14.93
N LEU A 177 24.24 5.51 -14.24
CA LEU A 177 25.66 5.14 -14.19
C LEU A 177 26.17 4.56 -15.53
N ASN A 178 25.29 4.02 -16.38
CA ASN A 178 25.70 3.50 -17.70
C ASN A 178 25.80 4.59 -18.76
N TYR A 179 25.05 5.69 -18.64
CA TYR A 179 25.17 6.84 -19.56
C TYR A 179 26.41 7.72 -19.29
N ALA A 180 27.01 7.62 -18.10
CA ALA A 180 28.25 8.32 -17.76
C ALA A 180 29.53 7.59 -18.24
N THR A 181 29.41 6.40 -18.84
CA THR A 181 30.54 5.54 -19.25
C THR A 181 30.60 5.22 -20.75
N THR A 182 29.84 5.92 -21.59
CA THR A 182 29.96 5.92 -23.07
C THR A 182 30.15 7.32 -23.57
#